data_AF-A0A6B3BM92-F1
#
_entry.id   AF-A0A6B3BM92-F1
#
_cell.length_a   1.000
_cell.length_b   1.000
_cell.length_c   1.000
_cell.angle_alpha   90.00
_cell.angle_beta   90.00
_cell.angle_gamma   90.00
#
_symmetry.space_group_name_H-M   'P 1'
#
loop_
_entity.id
_entity.type
_entity.pdbx_description
1 polymer ?
#
loop_
_entity_poly.entity_id
_entity_poly.type
_entity_poly.pdbx_seq_one_letter_code
_entity_poly.pdbx_strand_id
1 'polypeptide(L)'
;MSRQGSRDTAPEVAVRRLLHAAGMRYRVNVPVPGMPRRTIDVVFARAKIAVFMDGCFWHGCPQHATQPKANSEWWRAKLDKNVARDRETTGLLQAAGWTVLRFWEHESADEVARQIAMAVASKQRPLGGP
;
A
#
# COMPACT_ATOMS: atom_id res chain seq x y z
N MET A 1 -0.52 24.30 8.00
CA MET A 1 -0.68 22.89 8.41
C MET A 1 -1.62 22.23 7.42
N SER A 2 -1.06 21.56 6.42
CA SER A 2 -1.84 20.97 5.32
C SER A 2 -2.71 19.84 5.85
N ARG A 3 -4.01 19.87 5.51
CA ARG A 3 -4.97 18.79 5.75
C ARG A 3 -4.48 17.56 4.96
N GLN A 4 -3.65 16.71 5.56
CA GLN A 4 -3.32 15.40 4.99
C GLN A 4 -4.58 14.55 5.09
N GLY A 5 -5.35 14.53 3.99
CA GLY A 5 -6.44 13.60 3.81
C GLY A 5 -5.89 12.17 3.89
N SER A 6 -6.56 11.31 4.65
CA SER A 6 -6.17 9.91 4.82
C SER A 6 -6.52 9.04 3.62
N ARG A 7 -7.17 9.59 2.59
CA ARG A 7 -7.67 8.91 1.39
C ARG A 7 -7.57 9.85 0.18
N ASP A 8 -7.36 9.28 -1.01
CA ASP A 8 -7.24 10.00 -2.28
C ASP A 8 -6.10 11.04 -2.29
N THR A 9 -4.96 10.66 -1.71
CA THR A 9 -3.76 11.52 -1.77
C THR A 9 -3.31 11.71 -3.22
N ALA A 10 -2.67 12.84 -3.53
CA ALA A 10 -2.15 13.12 -4.87
C ALA A 10 -1.33 11.95 -5.49
N PRO A 11 -0.42 11.27 -4.76
CA PRO A 11 0.27 10.09 -5.30
C PRO A 11 -0.66 8.90 -5.55
N GLU A 12 -1.62 8.64 -4.67
CA GLU A 12 -2.61 7.56 -4.85
C GLU A 12 -3.46 7.79 -6.11
N VAL A 13 -3.92 9.03 -6.35
CA VAL A 13 -4.66 9.40 -7.57
C VAL A 13 -3.80 9.21 -8.81
N ALA A 14 -2.52 9.61 -8.77
CA ALA A 14 -1.61 9.48 -9.90
C ALA A 14 -1.37 8.00 -10.28
N VAL A 15 -1.08 7.14 -9.31
CA VAL A 15 -0.91 5.69 -9.53
C VAL A 15 -2.18 5.08 -10.13
N ARG A 16 -3.36 5.41 -9.58
CA ARG A 16 -4.65 4.93 -10.12
C ARG A 16 -4.84 5.34 -11.57
N ARG A 17 -4.56 6.60 -11.93
CA ARG A 17 -4.67 7.07 -13.32
C ARG A 17 -3.77 6.28 -14.27
N LEU A 18 -2.52 6.01 -13.87
CA LEU A 18 -1.58 5.23 -14.68
C LEU A 18 -2.05 3.78 -14.85
N LEU A 19 -2.50 3.13 -13.77
CA LEU A 19 -3.03 1.76 -13.83
C LEU A 19 -4.28 1.67 -14.72
N HIS A 20 -5.18 2.66 -14.63
CA HIS A 20 -6.36 2.73 -15.49
C HIS A 20 -6.00 2.98 -16.96
N ALA A 21 -5.05 3.88 -17.22
CA ALA A 21 -4.54 4.15 -18.58
C ALA A 21 -3.87 2.90 -19.19
N ALA A 22 -3.26 2.05 -18.36
CA ALA A 22 -2.72 0.75 -18.76
C ALA A 22 -3.80 -0.35 -18.95
N GLY A 23 -5.10 -0.01 -18.84
CA GLY A 23 -6.21 -0.95 -19.04
C GLY A 23 -6.41 -1.94 -17.89
N MET A 24 -5.76 -1.73 -16.74
CA MET A 24 -5.85 -2.65 -15.62
C MET A 24 -7.14 -2.46 -14.83
N ARG A 25 -7.79 -3.57 -14.47
CA ARG A 25 -8.99 -3.57 -13.62
C ARG A 25 -8.63 -3.86 -12.18
N TYR A 26 -8.90 -2.91 -11.30
CA TYR A 26 -8.66 -3.01 -9.86
C TYR A 26 -9.85 -2.46 -9.07
N ARG A 27 -9.88 -2.76 -7.77
CA ARG A 27 -10.78 -2.14 -6.80
C ARG A 27 -9.97 -1.26 -5.87
N VAL A 28 -10.60 -0.27 -5.26
CA VAL A 28 -9.97 0.63 -4.29
C VAL A 28 -10.69 0.59 -2.96
N ASN A 29 -9.99 0.95 -1.88
CA ASN A 29 -10.57 1.05 -0.53
C ASN A 29 -11.33 -0.21 -0.09
N VAL A 30 -10.75 -1.38 -0.34
CA VAL A 30 -11.39 -2.67 -0.05
C VAL A 30 -11.02 -3.11 1.37
N PRO A 31 -11.99 -3.50 2.22
CA PRO A 31 -11.67 -4.03 3.55
C PRO A 31 -10.77 -5.27 3.48
N VAL A 32 -9.78 -5.35 4.38
CA VAL A 32 -8.94 -6.54 4.52
C VAL A 32 -9.83 -7.69 5.00
N PRO A 33 -9.82 -8.85 4.32
CA PRO A 33 -10.58 -10.03 4.77
C PRO A 33 -10.24 -10.39 6.22
N GLY A 34 -11.25 -10.56 7.07
CA GLY A 34 -11.05 -10.84 8.50
C GLY A 34 -10.67 -9.63 9.36
N MET A 35 -10.41 -8.45 8.77
CA MET A 35 -10.08 -7.21 9.48
C MET A 35 -10.82 -6.01 8.87
N PRO A 36 -12.14 -5.86 9.08
CA PRO A 36 -12.97 -4.86 8.40
C PRO A 36 -12.59 -3.41 8.73
N ARG A 37 -11.85 -3.19 9.82
CA ARG A 37 -11.32 -1.87 10.22
C ARG A 37 -10.06 -1.46 9.45
N ARG A 38 -9.51 -2.34 8.60
CA ARG A 38 -8.33 -2.08 7.77
C ARG A 38 -8.75 -2.13 6.31
N THR A 39 -8.25 -1.18 5.52
CA THR A 39 -8.56 -1.07 4.10
C THR A 39 -7.30 -1.21 3.28
N ILE A 40 -7.40 -1.90 2.16
CA ILE A 40 -6.39 -2.00 1.12
C ILE A 40 -6.68 -0.89 0.11
N ASP A 41 -5.65 -0.13 -0.25
CA ASP A 41 -5.81 1.04 -1.11
C ASP A 41 -6.13 0.62 -2.56
N VAL A 42 -5.40 -0.37 -3.09
CA VAL A 42 -5.66 -0.94 -4.42
C VAL A 42 -5.63 -2.48 -4.37
N VAL A 43 -6.64 -3.11 -4.96
CA VAL A 43 -6.82 -4.57 -4.97
C VAL A 43 -6.98 -5.09 -6.39
N PHE A 44 -6.15 -6.09 -6.74
CA PHE A 44 -6.32 -6.92 -7.93
C PHE A 44 -6.81 -8.30 -7.52
N ALA A 45 -8.14 -8.43 -7.36
CA ALA A 45 -8.76 -9.62 -6.80
C ALA A 45 -8.43 -10.91 -7.59
N ARG A 46 -8.36 -10.85 -8.94
CA ARG A 46 -8.02 -12.02 -9.77
C ARG A 46 -6.58 -12.49 -9.57
N ALA A 47 -5.66 -11.57 -9.33
CA ALA A 47 -4.24 -11.86 -9.11
C ALA A 47 -3.91 -12.09 -7.63
N LYS A 48 -4.88 -11.91 -6.72
CA LYS A 48 -4.69 -11.82 -5.27
C LYS A 48 -3.54 -10.87 -4.89
N ILE A 49 -3.52 -9.68 -5.47
CA ILE A 49 -2.55 -8.63 -5.10
C ILE A 49 -3.25 -7.54 -4.30
N ALA A 50 -2.67 -7.19 -3.15
CA ALA A 50 -3.07 -6.10 -2.28
C ALA A 50 -1.95 -5.06 -2.26
N VAL A 51 -2.29 -3.81 -2.56
CA VAL A 51 -1.36 -2.69 -2.62
C VAL A 51 -1.73 -1.68 -1.53
N PHE A 52 -0.72 -1.25 -0.77
CA PHE A 52 -0.84 -0.22 0.25
C PHE A 52 0.05 0.98 -0.10
N MET A 53 -0.49 2.19 0.10
CA MET A 53 0.21 3.46 -0.07
C MET A 53 0.46 4.08 1.31
N ASP A 54 1.65 3.86 1.85
CA ASP A 54 2.03 4.30 3.20
C ASP A 54 2.45 5.77 3.20
N GLY A 55 1.79 6.57 4.02
CA GLY A 55 2.21 7.94 4.30
C GLY A 55 3.55 7.97 5.03
N CYS A 56 4.52 8.71 4.51
CA CYS A 56 5.88 8.84 5.05
C CYS A 56 5.87 9.30 6.50
N PHE A 57 4.99 10.25 6.81
CA PHE A 57 4.85 10.81 8.14
C PHE A 57 4.26 9.79 9.15
N TRP A 58 3.25 9.03 8.74
CA TRP A 58 2.47 8.14 9.62
C TRP A 58 3.11 6.76 9.84
N HIS A 59 3.97 6.34 8.91
CA HIS A 59 4.65 5.05 8.95
C HIS A 59 6.16 5.19 9.21
N GLY A 60 6.66 6.42 9.44
CA GLY A 60 8.05 6.65 9.83
C GLY A 60 9.05 6.31 8.73
N CYS A 61 8.82 6.83 7.52
CA CYS A 61 9.70 6.57 6.38
C CYS A 61 11.16 6.92 6.72
N PRO A 62 12.14 6.03 6.43
CA PRO A 62 13.55 6.26 6.77
C PRO A 62 14.14 7.52 6.12
N GLN A 63 13.59 8.00 5.00
CA GLN A 63 14.04 9.23 4.33
C GLN A 63 13.50 10.52 4.95
N HIS A 64 12.27 10.50 5.47
CA HIS A 64 11.55 11.69 5.94
C HIS A 64 11.17 11.59 7.42
N ALA A 65 11.83 10.71 8.18
CA ALA A 65 11.64 10.50 9.62
C ALA A 65 12.12 11.74 10.41
N THR A 66 11.44 12.86 10.24
CA THR A 66 11.52 14.02 11.11
C THR A 66 10.94 13.60 12.45
N GLN A 67 11.81 13.15 13.36
CA GLN A 67 11.41 12.88 14.74
C GLN A 67 11.00 14.21 15.37
N PRO A 68 9.73 14.40 15.75
CA PRO A 68 9.33 15.62 16.45
C PRO A 68 10.14 15.68 17.76
N LYS A 69 10.87 16.79 17.98
CA LYS A 69 11.63 17.01 19.22
C LYS A 69 10.74 17.02 20.48
N ALA A 70 9.44 17.26 20.33
CA ALA A 70 8.44 17.22 21.41
C ALA A 70 7.63 15.92 21.38
N ASN A 71 7.39 15.31 22.56
CA ASN A 71 6.62 14.07 22.74
C ASN A 71 7.18 12.87 21.95
N SER A 72 8.50 12.79 21.79
CA SER A 72 9.20 11.78 21.00
C SER A 72 8.87 10.35 21.42
N GLU A 73 8.70 10.07 22.71
CA GLU A 73 8.30 8.75 23.21
C GLU A 73 6.88 8.36 22.80
N TRP A 74 5.92 9.29 22.92
CA TRP A 74 4.54 9.06 22.48
C TRP A 74 4.47 8.83 20.96
N TRP A 75 5.21 9.62 20.19
CA TRP A 75 5.31 9.46 18.74
C TRP A 75 5.96 8.13 18.35
N ARG A 76 7.06 7.73 19.01
CA ARG A 76 7.70 6.42 18.81
C ARG A 76 6.73 5.28 19.10
N ALA A 77 6.08 5.28 20.26
CA ALA A 77 5.11 4.26 20.63
C ALA A 77 3.91 4.21 19.66
N LYS A 78 3.50 5.35 19.10
CA LYS A 78 2.42 5.41 18.10
C LYS A 78 2.86 4.85 16.74
N LEU A 79 4.06 5.22 16.27
CA LEU A 79 4.64 4.71 15.03
C LEU A 79 4.89 3.20 15.13
N ASP A 80 5.44 2.73 16.24
CA ASP A 80 5.66 1.30 16.49
C ASP A 80 4.35 0.51 16.44
N LYS A 81 3.27 1.06 17.02
CA LYS A 81 1.93 0.46 16.91
C LYS A 81 1.41 0.43 15.47
N ASN A 82 1.69 1.45 14.66
CA ASN A 82 1.30 1.46 13.25
C ASN A 82 2.10 0.39 12.47
N VAL A 83 3.41 0.34 12.64
CA VAL A 83 4.28 -0.67 12.02
C VAL A 83 3.89 -2.08 12.45
N ALA A 84 3.55 -2.30 13.73
CA ALA A 84 3.08 -3.60 14.21
C ALA A 84 1.76 -4.01 13.54
N ARG A 85 0.80 -3.09 13.39
CA ARG A 85 -0.46 -3.34 12.67
C ARG A 85 -0.22 -3.62 11.19
N ASP A 86 0.70 -2.91 10.55
CA ASP A 86 1.06 -3.14 9.16
C ASP A 86 1.62 -4.54 8.93
N ARG A 87 2.53 -4.96 9.82
CA ARG A 87 3.12 -6.31 9.81
C ARG A 87 2.05 -7.39 10.01
N GLU A 88 1.15 -7.20 10.95
CA GLU A 88 0.04 -8.12 11.19
C GLU A 88 -0.90 -8.23 9.97
N THR A 89 -1.24 -7.09 9.36
CA THR A 89 -2.08 -7.05 8.13
C THR A 89 -1.40 -7.78 6.99
N THR A 90 -0.10 -7.52 6.82
CA THR A 90 0.72 -8.16 5.78
C THR A 90 0.76 -9.67 5.99
N GLY A 91 1.01 -10.13 7.22
CA GLY A 91 1.04 -11.55 7.57
C GLY A 91 -0.30 -12.24 7.31
N LEU A 92 -1.42 -11.61 7.68
CA LEU A 92 -2.76 -12.18 7.43
C LEU A 92 -3.04 -12.32 5.93
N LEU A 93 -2.75 -11.28 5.14
CA LEU A 93 -2.96 -11.30 3.70
C LEU A 93 -2.07 -12.36 3.03
N GLN A 94 -0.78 -12.42 3.40
CA GLN A 94 0.14 -13.44 2.90
C GLN A 94 -0.32 -14.86 3.25
N ALA A 95 -0.78 -15.10 4.49
CA ALA A 95 -1.34 -16.38 4.90
C ALA A 95 -2.61 -16.76 4.12
N ALA A 96 -3.41 -15.77 3.70
CA ALA A 96 -4.55 -15.95 2.80
C ALA A 96 -4.17 -16.07 1.31
N GLY A 97 -2.86 -16.15 1.00
CA GLY A 97 -2.33 -16.32 -0.35
C GLY A 97 -2.30 -15.04 -1.19
N TRP A 98 -2.36 -13.87 -0.55
CA TRP A 98 -2.23 -12.58 -1.21
C TRP A 98 -0.76 -12.18 -1.33
N THR A 99 -0.44 -11.54 -2.44
CA THR A 99 0.82 -10.80 -2.60
C THR A 99 0.59 -9.38 -2.11
N VAL A 100 1.37 -8.95 -1.13
CA VAL A 100 1.27 -7.62 -0.53
C VAL A 100 2.40 -6.75 -1.07
N LEU A 101 2.04 -5.62 -1.69
CA LEU A 101 2.97 -4.59 -2.13
C LEU A 101 2.71 -3.34 -1.28
N ARG A 102 3.75 -2.74 -0.72
CA ARG A 102 3.64 -1.47 0.02
C ARG A 102 4.60 -0.48 -0.59
N PHE A 103 4.08 0.71 -0.89
CA PHE A 103 4.83 1.81 -1.47
C PHE A 103 4.66 3.04 -0.60
N TRP A 104 5.70 3.86 -0.52
CA TRP A 104 5.65 5.11 0.22
C TRP A 104 5.07 6.23 -0.64
N GLU A 105 4.41 7.21 -0.01
CA GLU A 105 3.86 8.38 -0.72
C GLU A 105 4.92 9.23 -1.47
N HIS A 106 6.20 9.11 -1.10
CA HIS A 106 7.32 9.81 -1.76
C HIS A 106 7.84 9.10 -3.01
N GLU A 107 7.42 7.86 -3.26
CA GLU A 107 7.83 7.13 -4.46
C GLU A 107 7.14 7.71 -5.70
N SER A 108 7.84 7.66 -6.83
CA SER A 108 7.28 8.10 -8.11
C SER A 108 6.07 7.23 -8.49
N ALA A 109 4.96 7.88 -8.85
CA ALA A 109 3.76 7.18 -9.29
C ALA A 109 4.02 6.27 -10.50
N ASP A 110 4.94 6.66 -11.41
CA ASP A 110 5.35 5.88 -12.57
C ASP A 110 6.10 4.60 -12.18
N GLU A 111 7.00 4.68 -11.20
CA GLU A 111 7.72 3.53 -10.66
C GLU A 111 6.76 2.57 -9.95
N VAL A 112 5.91 3.10 -9.08
CA VAL A 112 4.89 2.32 -8.35
C VAL A 112 3.95 1.61 -9.32
N ALA A 113 3.40 2.33 -10.31
CA ALA A 113 2.51 1.74 -11.31
C ALA A 113 3.20 0.65 -12.13
N ARG A 114 4.48 0.83 -12.52
CA ARG A 114 5.27 -0.19 -13.21
C ARG A 114 5.46 -1.44 -12.37
N GLN A 115 5.85 -1.30 -11.10
CA GLN A 115 6.04 -2.46 -10.21
C GLN A 115 4.74 -3.23 -9.98
N ILE A 116 3.62 -2.52 -9.77
CA ILE A 116 2.29 -3.14 -9.66
C ILE A 116 1.98 -3.90 -10.95
N ALA A 117 2.20 -3.28 -12.11
CA ALA A 117 1.91 -3.91 -13.40
C ALA A 117 2.73 -5.19 -13.62
N MET A 118 4.01 -5.16 -13.30
CA MET A 118 4.90 -6.33 -13.35
C MET A 118 4.42 -7.45 -12.42
N ALA A 119 4.04 -7.11 -11.19
CA ALA A 119 3.53 -8.08 -10.23
C ALA A 119 2.22 -8.73 -10.73
N VAL A 120 1.30 -7.92 -11.25
CA VAL A 120 0.04 -8.41 -11.85
C VAL A 120 0.31 -9.33 -13.03
N ALA A 121 1.21 -8.95 -13.94
CA ALA A 121 1.58 -9.77 -15.10
C ALA A 121 2.20 -11.11 -14.68
N SER A 122 3.07 -11.12 -13.65
CA SER A 122 3.69 -12.35 -13.13
C SER A 122 2.67 -13.35 -12.58
N LYS A 123 1.56 -12.86 -12.00
CA LYS A 123 0.47 -13.70 -11.47
C LYS A 123 -0.54 -14.15 -12.51
N GLN A 124 -0.64 -13.42 -13.63
CA GLN A 124 -1.54 -13.74 -14.72
C GLN A 124 -0.94 -14.72 -15.73
N ARG A 125 0.39 -14.90 -15.74
CA ARG A 125 1.04 -15.88 -16.59
C ARG A 125 0.68 -17.28 -16.07
N PRO A 126 -0.03 -18.12 -16.86
CA PRO A 126 -0.31 -19.49 -16.44
C PRO A 126 1.03 -20.20 -16.24
N LEU A 127 1.15 -20.97 -15.15
CA LEU A 127 2.06 -22.11 -15.13
C LEU A 127 1.53 -23.09 -16.19
N GLY A 128 1.93 -22.88 -17.44
CA GLY A 128 1.39 -23.58 -18.59
C GLY A 128 2.36 -23.54 -19.76
N GLY A 129 3.28 -24.50 -19.76
CA GLY A 129 3.77 -25.15 -20.97
C GLY A 129 5.27 -25.01 -21.23
N PRO A 130 5.87 -25.98 -21.96
CA PRO A 130 5.28 -27.23 -22.48
C PRO A 130 5.27 -28.39 -21.48
#